data_AF-A0A820KFH3-F1
#
_entry.id   AF-A0A820KFH3-F1
#
_cell.length_a   1.000
_cell.length_b   1.000
_cell.length_c   1.000
_cell.angle_alpha   90.00
_cell.angle_beta   90.00
_cell.angle_gamma   90.00
#
_symmetry.space_group_name_H-M   'P 1'
#
loop_
_entity.id
_entity.type
_entity.pdbx_description
1 polymer ?
#
loop_
_entity_poly.entity_id
_entity_poly.type
_entity_poly.pdbx_seq_one_letter_code
_entity_poly.pdbx_strand_id
1 'polypeptide(L)'
;KALAQYLETKRLAFPRFYFVSPAELLDILSNGNAPEKVMRHLSKLFDSIARLELVDDKRIKDAKLKEAIAMYSKESEKVDFPSSCDLNGQVEVWLNRVLDKMRETVRYCLAEAINAYEDKPRELWVQDYPAQIALTGSQVYWTMEVNSAFARIEEGYENGLKDYYKKAVGQLNALIEMLLTDISP
;
A
#
# COMPACT_ATOMS: atom_id res chain seq x y z
N LYS A 1 18.07 -0.84 34.92
CA LYS A 1 19.05 -1.24 33.87
C LYS A 1 18.53 -2.39 32.99
N ALA A 2 18.06 -3.51 33.55
CA ALA A 2 17.55 -4.65 32.75
C ALA A 2 16.39 -4.28 31.79
N LEU A 3 15.42 -3.48 32.23
CA LEU A 3 14.30 -3.05 31.37
C LEU A 3 14.76 -2.22 30.16
N ALA A 4 15.70 -1.30 30.37
CA ALA A 4 16.23 -0.47 29.29
C ALA A 4 16.96 -1.33 28.24
N GLN A 5 17.75 -2.30 28.69
CA GLN A 5 18.44 -3.25 27.80
C GLN A 5 17.46 -4.16 27.05
N TYR A 6 16.38 -4.60 27.71
CA TYR A 6 15.31 -5.37 27.08
C TYR A 6 14.60 -4.57 25.98
N LEU A 7 14.19 -3.33 26.27
CA LEU A 7 13.56 -2.45 25.27
C LEU A 7 14.48 -2.18 24.09
N GLU A 8 15.78 -2.01 24.34
CA GLU A 8 16.75 -1.81 23.26
C GLU A 8 16.89 -3.05 22.38
N THR A 9 16.89 -4.25 22.97
CA THR A 9 16.89 -5.51 22.21
C THR A 9 15.65 -5.61 21.30
N LYS A 10 14.48 -5.17 21.78
CA LYS A 10 13.25 -5.16 20.97
C LYS A 10 13.29 -4.12 19.86
N ARG A 11 13.89 -2.95 20.09
CA ARG A 11 14.10 -1.93 19.04
C ARG A 11 15.04 -2.40 17.95
N LEU A 12 16.11 -3.11 18.30
CA LEU A 12 17.01 -3.71 17.31
C LEU A 12 16.29 -4.76 16.45
N ALA A 13 15.37 -5.52 17.04
CA ALA A 13 14.59 -6.53 16.30
C ALA A 13 13.51 -5.91 15.39
N PHE A 14 12.95 -4.76 15.77
CA PHE A 14 12.04 -3.99 14.93
C PHE A 14 12.33 -2.48 15.06
N PRO A 15 13.18 -1.92 14.17
CA PRO A 15 13.65 -0.53 14.29
C PRO A 15 12.55 0.53 14.31
N ARG A 16 11.34 0.23 13.85
CA ARG A 16 10.24 1.21 13.89
C ARG A 16 9.78 1.51 15.33
N PHE A 17 10.17 0.69 16.31
CA PHE A 17 9.98 1.01 17.73
C PHE A 17 10.78 2.23 18.22
N TYR A 18 11.71 2.77 17.43
CA TYR A 18 12.33 4.06 17.74
C TYR A 18 11.38 5.25 17.54
N PHE A 19 10.27 5.07 16.80
CA PHE A 19 9.27 6.14 16.55
C PHE A 19 8.18 6.27 17.63
N VAL A 20 8.17 5.37 18.62
CA VAL A 20 7.20 5.39 19.72
C VAL A 20 7.88 5.67 21.04
N SER A 21 7.15 6.26 21.98
CA SER A 21 7.66 6.50 23.33
C SER A 21 7.93 5.19 24.08
N PRO A 22 8.79 5.17 25.11
CA PRO A 22 9.02 3.97 25.91
C PRO A 22 7.74 3.39 26.54
N ALA A 23 6.78 4.24 26.92
CA ALA A 23 5.50 3.80 27.49
C ALA A 23 4.64 3.09 26.45
N GLU A 24 4.57 3.61 25.23
CA GLU A 24 3.85 2.98 24.12
C GLU A 24 4.51 1.67 23.69
N LEU A 25 5.86 1.64 23.65
CA LEU A 25 6.58 0.41 23.36
C LEU A 25 6.27 -0.69 24.39
N LEU A 26 6.24 -0.33 25.68
CA LEU A 26 5.86 -1.29 26.73
C LEU A 26 4.42 -1.78 26.56
N ASP A 27 3.50 -0.89 26.19
CA ASP A 27 2.11 -1.26 25.94
C ASP A 27 1.97 -2.20 24.72
N ILE A 28 2.71 -1.94 23.63
CA ILE A 28 2.78 -2.83 22.45
C ILE A 28 3.31 -4.21 22.85
N LEU A 29 4.43 -4.26 23.58
CA LEU A 29 5.07 -5.51 23.99
C LEU A 29 4.18 -6.31 24.96
N SER A 30 3.49 -5.62 25.88
CA SER A 30 2.59 -6.25 26.85
C SER A 30 1.34 -6.83 26.19
N ASN A 31 0.88 -6.23 25.10
CA ASN A 31 -0.28 -6.67 24.33
C ASN A 31 0.11 -7.39 23.03
N GLY A 32 1.35 -7.84 22.87
CA GLY A 32 1.85 -8.39 21.60
C GLY A 32 1.09 -9.62 21.09
N ASN A 33 0.44 -10.35 22.00
CA ASN A 33 -0.42 -11.49 21.69
C ASN A 33 -1.87 -11.07 21.34
N ALA A 34 -2.23 -9.80 21.37
CA ALA A 34 -3.56 -9.30 21.04
C ALA A 34 -3.45 -8.22 19.96
N PRO A 35 -3.37 -8.60 18.66
CA PRO A 35 -3.17 -7.67 17.56
C PRO A 35 -4.14 -6.49 17.55
N GLU A 36 -5.40 -6.74 17.88
CA GLU A 36 -6.46 -5.72 18.09
C GLU A 36 -6.01 -4.55 18.99
N LYS A 37 -5.31 -4.86 20.09
CA LYS A 37 -4.82 -3.84 21.03
C LYS A 37 -3.57 -3.12 20.51
N VAL A 38 -2.78 -3.77 19.65
CA VAL A 38 -1.59 -3.19 19.02
C VAL A 38 -1.98 -2.27 17.86
N MET A 39 -3.14 -2.49 17.21
CA MET A 39 -3.60 -1.70 16.07
C MET A 39 -3.59 -0.19 16.32
N ARG A 40 -3.93 0.26 17.52
CA ARG A 40 -3.94 1.69 17.89
C ARG A 40 -2.57 2.38 17.73
N HIS A 41 -1.49 1.61 17.71
CA HIS A 41 -0.13 2.11 17.55
C HIS A 41 0.39 1.99 16.11
N LEU A 42 -0.32 1.26 15.23
CA LEU A 42 0.16 0.99 13.87
C LEU A 42 0.39 2.28 13.09
N SER A 43 -0.47 3.29 13.24
CA SER A 43 -0.32 4.59 12.55
C SER A 43 0.93 5.39 12.94
N LYS A 44 1.56 5.07 14.08
CA LYS A 44 2.84 5.63 14.54
C LYS A 44 4.03 4.77 14.12
N LEU A 45 3.82 3.46 14.02
CA LEU A 45 4.84 2.54 13.56
C LEU A 45 4.95 2.55 12.03
N PHE A 46 3.84 2.74 11.32
CA PHE A 46 3.70 2.72 9.87
C PHE A 46 3.15 4.05 9.36
N ASP A 47 3.78 4.61 8.32
CA ASP A 47 3.28 5.83 7.70
C ASP A 47 1.94 5.60 6.99
N SER A 48 1.84 4.49 6.24
CA SER A 48 0.73 4.18 5.33
C SER A 48 -0.20 3.06 5.82
N ILE A 49 -0.01 2.52 7.03
CA ILE A 49 -0.92 1.52 7.61
C ILE A 49 -1.47 2.06 8.93
N ALA A 50 -2.78 2.29 8.97
CA ALA A 50 -3.50 2.71 10.17
C ALA A 50 -4.11 1.53 10.93
N ARG A 51 -4.63 0.53 10.21
CA ARG A 51 -5.23 -0.68 10.80
C ARG A 51 -5.13 -1.88 9.85
N LEU A 52 -5.32 -3.07 10.40
CA LEU A 52 -5.41 -4.33 9.65
C LEU A 52 -6.83 -4.87 9.75
N GLU A 53 -7.34 -5.46 8.68
CA GLU A 53 -8.56 -6.28 8.71
C GLU A 53 -8.18 -7.67 9.16
N LEU A 54 -8.69 -8.13 10.30
CA LEU A 54 -8.49 -9.51 10.74
C LEU A 54 -9.58 -10.41 10.15
N VAL A 55 -9.25 -11.68 9.98
CA VAL A 55 -10.26 -12.70 9.68
C VAL A 55 -11.29 -12.72 10.81
N ASP A 56 -12.56 -12.47 10.47
CA ASP A 56 -13.63 -12.48 11.45
C ASP A 56 -13.85 -13.91 12.00
N ASP A 57 -13.79 -14.05 13.32
CA ASP A 57 -13.79 -15.29 14.13
C ASP A 57 -15.06 -16.16 13.93
N LYS A 58 -16.01 -15.70 13.10
CA LYS A 58 -17.28 -16.38 12.81
C LYS A 58 -17.21 -17.43 11.72
N ARG A 59 -16.17 -17.43 10.87
CA ARG A 59 -16.03 -18.40 9.76
C ARG A 59 -15.13 -19.60 10.07
N ILE A 60 -14.25 -19.52 11.06
CA ILE A 60 -13.27 -20.57 11.37
C ILE A 60 -13.48 -21.01 12.81
N LYS A 61 -13.86 -22.28 13.01
CA LYS A 61 -14.12 -22.89 14.33
C LYS A 61 -12.86 -23.04 15.21
N ASP A 62 -11.72 -22.56 14.74
CA ASP A 62 -10.44 -22.58 15.45
C ASP A 62 -10.01 -21.15 15.78
N ALA A 63 -10.48 -20.66 16.92
CA ALA A 63 -10.22 -19.34 17.53
C ALA A 63 -8.75 -19.08 17.93
N LYS A 64 -7.79 -19.60 17.16
CA LYS A 64 -6.34 -19.52 17.43
C LYS A 64 -5.54 -18.83 16.33
N LEU A 65 -6.08 -18.67 15.12
CA LEU A 65 -5.36 -18.05 14.01
C LEU A 65 -5.67 -16.56 13.95
N LYS A 66 -4.72 -15.74 14.41
CA LYS A 66 -4.74 -14.28 14.25
C LYS A 66 -4.17 -13.96 12.88
N GLU A 67 -5.02 -13.91 11.87
CA GLU A 67 -4.61 -13.60 10.51
C GLU A 67 -5.18 -12.25 10.06
N ALA A 68 -4.37 -11.46 9.37
CA ALA A 68 -4.82 -10.26 8.66
C ALA A 68 -5.04 -10.57 7.18
N ILE A 69 -6.13 -10.04 6.61
CA ILE A 69 -6.52 -10.22 5.20
C ILE A 69 -6.42 -8.92 4.38
N ALA A 70 -6.41 -7.77 5.03
CA ALA A 70 -6.25 -6.48 4.37
C ALA A 70 -5.58 -5.46 5.30
N MET A 71 -5.10 -4.38 4.70
CA MET A 71 -4.60 -3.19 5.41
C MET A 71 -5.41 -1.97 5.02
N TYR A 72 -5.49 -1.00 5.92
CA TYR A 72 -6.12 0.28 5.67
C TYR A 72 -5.15 1.43 5.92
N SER A 73 -5.24 2.45 5.06
CA SER A 73 -4.53 3.72 5.22
C SER A 73 -5.19 4.62 6.27
N LYS A 74 -4.59 5.79 6.54
CA LYS A 74 -5.16 6.82 7.43
C LYS A 74 -6.40 7.48 6.80
N GLU A 75 -6.46 7.47 5.48
CA GLU A 75 -7.53 7.97 4.63
C GLU A 75 -8.65 6.92 4.43
N SER A 76 -8.57 5.78 5.14
CA SER A 76 -9.51 4.66 5.05
C SER A 76 -9.51 3.91 3.71
N GLU A 77 -8.51 4.12 2.87
CA GLU A 77 -8.29 3.29 1.67
C GLU A 77 -7.98 1.86 2.10
N LYS A 78 -8.70 0.89 1.54
CA LYS A 78 -8.51 -0.54 1.79
C LYS A 78 -7.62 -1.16 0.72
N VAL A 79 -6.64 -1.96 1.14
CA VAL A 79 -5.85 -2.82 0.25
C VAL A 79 -5.87 -4.25 0.76
N ASP A 80 -6.48 -5.16 -0.03
CA ASP A 80 -6.50 -6.59 0.28
C ASP A 80 -5.11 -7.22 0.10
N PHE A 81 -4.77 -8.16 0.98
CA PHE A 81 -3.56 -8.95 0.83
C PHE A 81 -3.82 -10.13 -0.13
N PRO A 82 -2.91 -10.43 -1.08
CA PRO A 82 -3.04 -11.59 -1.97
C PRO A 82 -3.11 -12.93 -1.22
N SER A 83 -2.52 -12.98 -0.02
CA SER A 83 -2.70 -14.09 0.92
C SER A 83 -2.67 -13.55 2.35
N SER A 84 -3.25 -14.28 3.30
CA SER A 84 -3.35 -13.81 4.68
C SER A 84 -1.97 -13.66 5.34
N CYS A 85 -1.88 -12.75 6.31
CA CYS A 85 -0.67 -12.48 7.09
C CYS A 85 -0.84 -13.02 8.51
N ASP A 86 0.02 -13.96 8.92
CA ASP A 86 0.01 -14.51 10.27
C ASP A 86 0.55 -13.51 11.30
N LEU A 87 -0.26 -13.23 12.34
CA LEU A 87 0.03 -12.32 13.44
C LEU A 87 0.34 -13.04 14.76
N ASN A 88 0.67 -14.32 14.73
CA ASN A 88 1.01 -15.09 15.93
C ASN A 88 2.46 -14.90 16.39
N GLY A 89 2.71 -15.07 17.70
CA GLY A 89 4.06 -15.02 18.27
C GLY A 89 4.50 -13.63 18.73
N GLN A 90 5.81 -13.41 18.80
CA GLN A 90 6.38 -12.15 19.30
C GLN A 90 6.01 -10.97 18.38
N VAL A 91 5.70 -9.82 18.99
CA VAL A 91 5.14 -8.66 18.27
C VAL A 91 6.07 -8.08 17.23
N GLU A 92 7.35 -7.98 17.53
CA GLU A 92 8.37 -7.56 16.56
C GLU A 92 8.45 -8.51 15.36
N VAL A 93 8.18 -9.81 15.55
CA VAL A 93 8.29 -10.81 14.47
C VAL A 93 7.10 -10.70 13.53
N TRP A 94 5.87 -10.61 14.06
CA TRP A 94 4.73 -10.44 13.19
C TRP A 94 4.62 -9.02 12.60
N LEU A 95 5.08 -7.98 13.29
CA LEU A 95 5.16 -6.63 12.70
C LEU A 95 6.14 -6.57 11.52
N ASN A 96 7.26 -7.30 11.59
CA ASN A 96 8.15 -7.47 10.44
C ASN A 96 7.45 -8.23 9.30
N ARG A 97 6.70 -9.29 9.60
CA ARG A 97 5.91 -10.01 8.57
C ARG A 97 4.86 -9.12 7.92
N VAL A 98 4.17 -8.27 8.69
CA VAL A 98 3.23 -7.27 8.14
C VAL A 98 3.95 -6.29 7.21
N LEU A 99 5.15 -5.83 7.59
CA LEU A 99 5.98 -4.96 6.75
C LEU A 99 6.35 -5.62 5.42
N ASP A 100 6.81 -6.87 5.47
CA ASP A 100 7.16 -7.62 4.26
C ASP A 100 5.92 -7.89 3.40
N LYS A 101 4.79 -8.23 4.05
CA LYS A 101 3.53 -8.48 3.36
C LYS A 101 2.97 -7.25 2.67
N MET A 102 3.08 -6.07 3.30
CA MET A 102 2.73 -4.79 2.69
C MET A 102 3.56 -4.54 1.42
N ARG A 103 4.88 -4.76 1.48
CA ARG A 103 5.78 -4.57 0.32
C ARG A 103 5.48 -5.55 -0.81
N GLU A 104 5.23 -6.81 -0.48
CA GLU A 104 4.82 -7.84 -1.42
C GLU A 104 3.51 -7.46 -2.12
N THR A 105 2.51 -7.07 -1.33
CA THR A 105 1.18 -6.68 -1.81
C THR A 105 1.25 -5.49 -2.76
N VAL A 106 1.93 -4.41 -2.37
CA VAL A 106 2.10 -3.22 -3.22
C VAL A 106 2.83 -3.56 -4.52
N ARG A 107 3.87 -4.40 -4.47
CA ARG A 107 4.58 -4.85 -5.68
C ARG A 107 3.68 -5.69 -6.59
N TYR A 108 2.90 -6.59 -6.02
CA TYR A 108 1.95 -7.42 -6.74
C TYR A 108 0.88 -6.55 -7.43
N CYS A 109 0.21 -5.67 -6.67
CA CYS A 109 -0.80 -4.76 -7.21
C CYS A 109 -0.23 -3.86 -8.31
N LEU A 110 1.01 -3.37 -8.17
CA LEU A 110 1.64 -2.55 -9.20
C LEU A 110 1.92 -3.33 -10.48
N ALA A 111 2.38 -4.58 -10.38
CA ALA A 111 2.60 -5.42 -11.55
C ALA A 111 1.28 -5.70 -12.29
N GLU A 112 0.22 -6.04 -11.55
CA GLU A 112 -1.12 -6.24 -12.11
C GLU A 112 -1.65 -4.96 -12.77
N ALA A 113 -1.48 -3.80 -12.11
CA ALA A 113 -1.92 -2.51 -12.64
C ALA A 113 -1.20 -2.13 -13.93
N ILE A 114 0.12 -2.36 -14.01
CA ILE A 114 0.90 -2.11 -15.23
C ILE A 114 0.42 -3.01 -16.36
N ASN A 115 0.23 -4.31 -16.11
CA ASN A 115 -0.20 -5.25 -17.14
C ASN A 115 -1.60 -4.90 -17.69
N ALA A 116 -2.50 -4.42 -16.85
CA ALA A 116 -3.88 -4.09 -17.24
C ALA A 116 -4.07 -2.66 -17.78
N TYR A 117 -3.02 -1.83 -17.84
CA TYR A 117 -3.16 -0.41 -18.20
C TYR A 117 -3.67 -0.20 -19.63
N GLU A 118 -3.29 -1.07 -20.56
CA GLU A 118 -3.73 -0.97 -21.96
C GLU A 118 -5.06 -1.69 -22.23
N ASP A 119 -5.59 -2.45 -21.27
CA ASP A 119 -6.82 -3.24 -21.45
C ASP A 119 -8.09 -2.39 -21.49
N LYS A 120 -8.04 -1.17 -20.93
CA LYS A 120 -9.19 -0.27 -20.85
C LYS A 120 -8.80 1.22 -20.80
N PRO A 121 -9.75 2.14 -21.01
CA PRO A 121 -9.49 3.57 -20.87
C PRO A 121 -8.93 3.94 -19.50
N ARG A 122 -8.01 4.92 -19.48
CA ARG A 122 -7.25 5.30 -18.28
C ARG A 122 -8.16 5.73 -17.12
N GLU A 123 -9.23 6.45 -17.43
CA GLU A 123 -10.24 6.96 -16.48
C GLU A 123 -11.06 5.85 -15.81
N LEU A 124 -11.15 4.66 -16.44
CA LEU A 124 -11.73 3.48 -15.81
C LEU A 124 -10.65 2.67 -15.08
N TRP A 125 -9.45 2.56 -15.67
CA TRP A 125 -8.33 1.85 -15.06
C TRP A 125 -7.92 2.44 -13.70
N VAL A 126 -7.91 3.77 -13.56
CA VAL A 126 -7.56 4.45 -12.30
C VAL A 126 -8.48 4.07 -11.12
N GLN A 127 -9.71 3.63 -11.38
CA GLN A 127 -10.68 3.26 -10.33
C GLN A 127 -10.50 1.83 -9.81
N ASP A 128 -9.79 0.97 -10.55
CA ASP A 128 -9.62 -0.44 -10.19
C ASP A 128 -8.53 -0.69 -9.16
N TYR A 129 -7.60 0.25 -9.01
CA TYR A 129 -6.39 0.08 -8.23
C TYR A 129 -6.31 1.12 -7.11
N PRO A 130 -5.66 0.79 -5.97
CA PRO A 130 -5.39 1.76 -4.93
C PRO A 130 -4.71 3.01 -5.50
N ALA A 131 -5.03 4.19 -4.97
CA ALA A 131 -4.63 5.48 -5.50
C ALA A 131 -3.12 5.59 -5.71
N GLN A 132 -2.31 5.11 -4.76
CA GLN A 132 -0.85 5.13 -4.89
C GLN A 132 -0.34 4.20 -6.02
N ILE A 133 -1.00 3.06 -6.23
CA ILE A 133 -0.69 2.12 -7.32
C ILE A 133 -1.07 2.75 -8.66
N ALA A 134 -2.28 3.29 -8.78
CA ALA A 134 -2.76 3.95 -9.99
C ALA A 134 -1.86 5.16 -10.37
N LEU A 135 -1.41 5.94 -9.38
CA LEU A 135 -0.49 7.05 -9.58
C LEU A 135 0.87 6.56 -10.08
N THR A 136 1.45 5.56 -9.44
CA THR A 136 2.77 5.03 -9.80
C THR A 136 2.73 4.35 -11.16
N GLY A 137 1.69 3.56 -11.46
CA GLY A 137 1.48 2.97 -12.78
C GLY A 137 1.32 4.03 -13.88
N SER A 138 0.59 5.12 -13.59
CA SER A 138 0.49 6.26 -14.51
C SER A 138 1.85 6.90 -14.79
N GLN A 139 2.74 7.01 -13.79
CA GLN A 139 4.09 7.55 -13.98
C GLN A 139 4.99 6.62 -14.81
N VAL A 140 4.86 5.30 -14.63
CA VAL A 140 5.56 4.29 -15.45
C VAL A 140 5.16 4.45 -16.91
N TYR A 141 3.85 4.48 -17.20
CA TYR A 141 3.35 4.66 -18.57
C TYR A 141 3.73 6.02 -19.14
N TRP A 142 3.58 7.09 -18.37
CA TRP A 142 4.01 8.42 -18.81
C TRP A 142 5.48 8.42 -19.24
N THR A 143 6.37 7.81 -18.45
CA THR A 143 7.79 7.72 -18.76
C THR A 143 8.04 6.91 -20.04
N MET A 144 7.36 5.76 -20.19
CA MET A 144 7.46 4.91 -21.37
C MET A 144 6.98 5.61 -22.65
N GLU A 145 5.87 6.32 -22.57
CA GLU A 145 5.27 7.03 -23.71
C GLU A 145 6.09 8.25 -24.13
N VAL A 146 6.64 8.99 -23.15
CA VAL A 146 7.57 10.10 -23.43
C VAL A 146 8.81 9.58 -24.15
N ASN A 147 9.42 8.50 -23.65
CA ASN A 147 10.58 7.88 -24.30
C ASN A 147 10.24 7.38 -25.72
N SER A 148 9.05 6.80 -25.90
CA SER A 148 8.56 6.37 -27.22
C SER A 148 8.35 7.56 -28.16
N ALA A 149 7.88 8.70 -27.66
CA ALA A 149 7.72 9.91 -28.44
C ALA A 149 9.08 10.47 -28.90
N PHE A 150 10.11 10.42 -28.04
CA PHE A 150 11.48 10.78 -28.42
C PHE A 150 12.06 9.83 -29.47
N ALA A 151 11.91 8.52 -29.30
CA ALA A 151 12.39 7.54 -30.29
C ALA A 151 11.75 7.77 -31.68
N ARG A 152 10.44 8.05 -31.73
CA ARG A 152 9.76 8.39 -32.99
C ARG A 152 10.31 9.65 -33.65
N ILE A 153 10.69 10.66 -32.85
CA ILE A 153 11.32 11.87 -33.39
C ILE A 153 12.66 11.54 -34.05
N GLU A 154 13.47 10.67 -33.42
CA GLU A 154 14.75 10.21 -33.99
C GLU A 154 14.56 9.44 -35.31
N GLU A 155 13.45 8.72 -35.46
CA GLU A 155 13.06 8.03 -36.70
C GLU A 155 12.49 8.99 -37.78
N GLY A 156 12.43 10.29 -37.52
CA GLY A 156 11.97 11.32 -38.46
C GLY A 156 10.51 11.74 -38.30
N TYR A 157 9.80 11.25 -37.27
CA TYR A 157 8.44 11.70 -36.95
C TYR A 157 8.47 12.96 -36.08
N GLU A 158 8.62 14.12 -36.71
CA GLU A 158 8.80 15.43 -36.05
C GLU A 158 7.67 15.83 -35.06
N ASN A 159 6.48 15.25 -35.21
CA ASN A 159 5.33 15.58 -34.37
C ASN A 159 5.18 14.68 -33.13
N GLY A 160 6.10 13.75 -32.86
CA GLY A 160 5.98 12.75 -31.78
C GLY A 160 5.58 13.32 -30.42
N LEU A 161 6.29 14.36 -29.95
CA LEU A 161 5.97 15.02 -28.68
C LEU A 161 4.67 15.84 -28.72
N LYS A 162 4.34 16.46 -29.87
CA LYS A 162 3.10 17.24 -30.01
C LYS A 162 1.86 16.35 -29.93
N ASP A 163 1.92 15.18 -30.56
CA ASP A 163 0.81 14.23 -30.52
C ASP A 163 0.70 13.55 -29.16
N TYR A 164 1.83 13.27 -28.50
CA TYR A 164 1.82 12.83 -27.11
C TYR A 164 1.18 13.89 -26.18
N TYR A 165 1.53 15.16 -26.35
CA TYR A 165 0.95 16.24 -25.57
C TYR A 165 -0.59 16.31 -25.74
N LYS A 166 -1.10 16.18 -26.97
CA LYS A 166 -2.56 16.10 -27.22
C LYS A 166 -3.20 14.92 -26.49
N LYS A 167 -2.55 13.75 -26.50
CA LYS A 167 -3.01 12.56 -25.74
C LYS A 167 -3.07 12.85 -24.24
N ALA A 168 -2.02 13.44 -23.68
CA ALA A 168 -1.96 13.77 -22.25
C ALA A 168 -3.06 14.76 -21.85
N VAL A 169 -3.31 15.80 -22.65
CA VAL A 169 -4.42 16.74 -22.44
C VAL A 169 -5.77 16.03 -22.50
N GLY A 170 -5.98 15.13 -23.47
CA GLY A 170 -7.20 14.33 -23.56
C GLY A 170 -7.45 13.47 -22.32
N GLN A 171 -6.42 12.78 -21.83
CA GLN A 171 -6.52 11.99 -20.59
C GLN A 171 -6.83 12.86 -19.36
N LEU A 172 -6.23 14.05 -19.25
CA LEU A 172 -6.53 14.98 -18.16
C LEU A 172 -7.98 15.46 -18.22
N ASN A 173 -8.49 15.79 -19.40
CA ASN A 173 -9.88 16.20 -19.58
C ASN A 173 -10.85 15.08 -19.21
N ALA A 174 -10.57 13.82 -19.56
CA ALA A 174 -11.39 12.68 -19.16
C ALA A 174 -11.46 12.52 -17.63
N LEU A 175 -10.35 12.73 -16.93
CA LEU A 175 -10.33 12.73 -15.45
C LEU A 175 -11.10 13.92 -14.85
N ILE A 176 -11.05 15.10 -15.49
CA ILE A 176 -11.84 16.26 -15.07
C ILE A 176 -13.33 15.97 -15.25
N GLU A 177 -13.74 15.37 -16.37
CA GLU A 177 -15.13 15.00 -16.62
C GLU A 177 -15.65 13.99 -15.59
N MET A 178 -14.82 13.02 -15.19
CA MET A 178 -15.16 12.09 -14.11
C MET A 178 -15.48 12.82 -12.80
N LEU A 179 -14.72 13.86 -12.43
CA LEU A 179 -14.97 14.68 -11.24
C LEU A 179 -16.29 15.47 -11.28
N LEU A 180 -16.88 15.67 -12.47
CA LEU A 180 -18.16 16.35 -12.65
C LEU A 180 -19.36 15.40 -12.52
N THR A 181 -19.11 14.10 -12.37
CA THR A 181 -20.14 13.07 -12.15
C THR A 181 -20.17 12.61 -10.68
N ASP A 182 -21.22 11.89 -10.27
CA ASP A 182 -21.29 11.33 -8.91
C ASP A 182 -20.21 10.27 -8.70
N ILE A 183 -19.11 10.65 -8.04
CA ILE A 183 -18.06 9.73 -7.64
C ILE A 183 -18.43 9.18 -6.27
N SER A 184 -18.53 7.84 -6.16
CA SER A 184 -18.62 7.19 -4.86
C SER A 184 -17.29 7.34 -4.12
N PRO A 185 -17.28 7.79 -2.85
CA PRO A 185 -16.07 8.00 -2.07
C PRO A 185 -15.31 6.71 -1.75
#